data_AF-A0AAW6YS18-F1
#
_entry.id   AF-A0AAW6YS18-F1
#
_cell.length_a   1.000
_cell.length_b   1.000
_cell.length_c   1.000
_cell.angle_alpha   90.00
_cell.angle_beta   90.00
_cell.angle_gamma   90.00
#
_symmetry.space_group_name_H-M   'P 1'
#
loop_
_entity.id
_entity.type
_entity.pdbx_description
1 polymer ?
#
loop_
_entity_poly.entity_id
_entity_poly.type
_entity_poly.pdbx_seq_one_letter_code
_entity_poly.pdbx_strand_id
1 'polypeptide(L)'
;EASRRLYMAQSSLSTAIKELEEEYQIQIFERTKRGVFITNEGSEFLSYAEDILSQVETLENRYLEDNERRLFSVSGQHYDFACEAFSQLIAEESGNGWDFRFLET
;
A
#
# COMPACT_ATOMS: atom_id res chain seq x y z
N GLU A 1 9.05 23.62 -2.97
CA GLU A 1 9.55 22.61 -3.93
C GLU A 1 8.76 21.29 -3.78
N ALA A 2 7.46 21.30 -4.11
CA ALA A 2 6.56 20.13 -4.02
C ALA A 2 6.05 19.66 -5.40
N SER A 3 6.01 20.57 -6.39
CA SER A 3 5.60 20.30 -7.78
C SER A 3 6.48 19.28 -8.51
N ARG A 4 7.74 19.08 -8.09
CA ARG A 4 8.64 18.08 -8.68
C ARG A 4 8.31 16.63 -8.29
N ARG A 5 7.62 16.39 -7.16
CA ARG A 5 7.30 15.03 -6.70
C ARG A 5 5.98 14.49 -7.26
N LEU A 6 5.09 15.35 -7.74
CA LEU A 6 3.74 14.98 -8.17
C LEU A 6 3.53 14.98 -9.69
N TYR A 7 4.57 15.11 -10.52
CA TYR A 7 4.43 15.25 -11.99
C TYR A 7 3.39 16.32 -12.44
N MET A 8 3.09 17.29 -11.58
CA MET A 8 2.04 18.29 -11.82
C MET A 8 2.61 19.70 -11.77
N ALA A 9 2.16 20.54 -12.72
CA ALA A 9 2.49 21.96 -12.76
C ALA A 9 2.05 22.64 -11.45
N GLN A 10 2.92 23.47 -10.87
CA GLN A 10 2.72 24.13 -9.56
C GLN A 10 1.43 24.95 -9.44
N SER A 11 0.84 25.39 -10.56
CA SER A 11 -0.46 26.06 -10.62
C SER A 11 -1.61 25.12 -10.23
N SER A 12 -1.64 23.90 -10.76
CA SER A 12 -2.71 22.91 -10.49
C SER A 12 -2.77 22.49 -9.01
N LEU A 13 -1.62 22.34 -8.35
CA LEU A 13 -1.56 21.97 -6.94
C LEU A 13 -2.08 23.09 -6.02
N SER A 14 -1.76 24.35 -6.33
CA SER A 14 -2.24 25.48 -5.53
C SER A 14 -3.74 25.68 -5.67
N THR A 15 -4.30 25.41 -6.86
CA THR A 15 -5.74 25.43 -7.11
C THR A 15 -6.44 24.31 -6.34
N ALA A 16 -5.95 23.07 -6.44
CA ALA A 16 -6.54 21.93 -5.74
C ALA A 16 -6.54 22.12 -4.21
N ILE A 17 -5.46 22.65 -3.64
CA ILE A 17 -5.40 22.99 -2.20
C ILE A 17 -6.46 24.04 -1.86
N LYS A 18 -6.62 25.07 -2.69
CA LYS A 18 -7.59 26.14 -2.45
C LYS A 18 -9.04 25.65 -2.56
N GLU A 19 -9.32 24.76 -3.51
CA GLU A 19 -10.64 24.11 -3.62
C GLU A 19 -10.95 23.28 -2.38
N LEU A 20 -9.97 22.55 -1.85
CA LEU A 20 -10.09 21.80 -0.60
C LEU A 20 -10.35 22.72 0.61
N GLU A 21 -9.58 23.80 0.73
CA GLU A 21 -9.78 24.83 1.76
C GLU A 21 -11.20 25.44 1.69
N GLU A 22 -11.72 25.69 0.47
CA GLU A 22 -13.06 26.21 0.25
C GLU A 22 -14.17 25.19 0.56
N GLU A 23 -14.00 23.93 0.15
CA GLU A 23 -14.97 22.85 0.37
C GLU A 23 -15.16 22.55 1.86
N TYR A 24 -14.06 22.43 2.59
CA TYR A 24 -14.06 22.09 4.02
C TYR A 24 -14.13 23.33 4.92
N GLN A 25 -14.10 24.53 4.35
CA GLN A 25 -14.13 25.81 5.06
C GLN A 25 -13.02 25.94 6.12
N ILE A 26 -11.84 25.42 5.79
CA ILE A 26 -10.64 25.48 6.63
C ILE A 26 -9.54 26.23 5.90
N GLN A 27 -8.54 26.69 6.64
CA GLN A 27 -7.32 27.21 6.05
C GLN A 27 -6.18 26.24 6.36
N ILE A 28 -5.69 25.49 5.39
CA ILE A 28 -4.62 24.50 5.58
C ILE A 28 -3.26 25.20 5.62
N PHE A 29 -3.06 26.18 4.75
CA PHE A 29 -1.81 26.94 4.68
C PHE A 29 -2.03 28.44 4.91
N GLU A 30 -1.14 29.04 5.69
CA GLU A 30 -1.00 30.49 5.80
C GLU A 30 0.19 30.98 4.99
N ARG A 31 -0.06 31.96 4.11
CA ARG A 31 0.98 32.61 3.31
C ARG A 31 1.33 33.95 3.93
N THR A 32 2.57 34.10 4.40
CA THR A 32 3.11 35.36 4.90
C THR A 32 4.24 35.85 3.99
N LYS A 33 4.68 37.11 4.17
CA LYS A 33 5.85 37.65 3.47
C LYS A 33 7.15 36.86 3.73
N ARG A 34 7.16 35.99 4.75
CA ARG A 34 8.29 35.17 5.17
C ARG A 34 8.23 33.73 4.63
N GLY A 35 7.10 33.30 4.06
CA GLY A 35 6.93 31.94 3.56
C GLY A 35 5.51 31.40 3.70
N VAL A 36 5.37 30.10 3.45
CA VAL A 36 4.13 29.35 3.61
C VAL A 36 4.26 28.46 4.83
N PHE A 37 3.29 28.54 5.74
CA PHE A 37 3.24 27.79 6.98
C PHE A 37 1.96 26.97 7.03
N ILE A 38 2.00 25.81 7.69
CA ILE A 38 0.79 25.05 7.98
C ILE A 38 0.07 25.68 9.17
N THR A 39 -1.26 25.77 9.12
CA THR A 39 -2.06 26.23 10.26
C THR A 39 -2.29 25.08 11.25
N ASN A 40 -2.88 25.38 12.41
CA ASN A 40 -3.28 24.33 13.35
C ASN A 40 -4.36 23.41 12.75
N GLU A 41 -5.38 24.00 12.10
CA GLU A 41 -6.43 23.24 11.40
C GLU A 41 -5.87 22.42 10.24
N GLY A 42 -4.90 22.97 9.50
CA GLY A 42 -4.20 22.26 8.44
C GLY A 42 -3.44 21.05 8.96
N SER A 43 -2.79 21.16 10.12
CA SER A 43 -2.08 20.03 10.73
C SER A 43 -3.05 18.92 11.15
N GLU A 44 -4.19 19.26 11.72
CA GLU A 44 -5.22 18.28 12.10
C GLU A 44 -5.83 17.62 10.85
N PHE A 45 -6.17 18.41 9.84
CA PHE A 45 -6.69 17.92 8.57
C PHE A 45 -5.72 16.94 7.89
N LEU A 46 -4.43 17.28 7.83
CA LEU A 46 -3.42 16.40 7.23
C LEU A 46 -3.25 15.09 7.99
N SER A 47 -3.33 15.10 9.33
CA SER A 47 -3.28 13.87 10.13
C SER A 47 -4.40 12.91 9.73
N TYR A 48 -5.64 13.41 9.60
CA TYR A 48 -6.75 12.58 9.17
C TYR A 48 -6.59 12.11 7.72
N ALA A 49 -6.09 12.97 6.83
CA ALA A 49 -5.85 12.59 5.43
C ALA A 49 -4.78 11.50 5.30
N GLU A 50 -3.69 11.58 6.07
CA GLU A 50 -2.63 10.56 6.12
C GLU A 50 -3.19 9.20 6.60
N ASP A 51 -4.00 9.19 7.66
CA ASP A 51 -4.63 7.97 8.17
C ASP A 51 -5.57 7.33 7.13
N ILE A 52 -6.37 8.14 6.43
CA ILE A 52 -7.28 7.66 5.38
C ILE A 52 -6.48 7.06 4.21
N LEU A 53 -5.44 7.75 3.76
CA LEU A 53 -4.60 7.26 2.67
C LEU A 53 -3.89 5.94 3.04
N SER A 54 -3.41 5.80 4.28
CA SER A 54 -2.84 4.55 4.76
C SER A 54 -3.86 3.40 4.79
N GLN A 55 -5.11 3.69 5.14
CA GLN A 55 -6.19 2.70 5.07
C GLN A 55 -6.53 2.31 3.64
N VAL A 56 -6.54 3.27 2.71
CA VAL A 56 -6.73 3.01 1.27
C VAL A 56 -5.59 2.11 0.78
N GLU A 57 -4.34 2.45 1.05
CA GLU A 57 -3.17 1.64 0.68
C GLU A 57 -3.27 0.22 1.25
N THR A 58 -3.71 0.06 2.50
CA THR A 58 -3.94 -1.26 3.11
C THR A 58 -5.01 -2.07 2.37
N LEU A 59 -6.06 -1.41 1.89
CA LEU A 59 -7.11 -2.02 1.09
C LEU A 59 -6.58 -2.42 -0.29
N GLU A 60 -5.86 -1.53 -0.96
CA GLU A 60 -5.24 -1.78 -2.26
C GLU A 60 -4.26 -2.95 -2.17
N ASN A 61 -3.40 -3.02 -1.15
CA ASN A 61 -2.46 -4.13 -0.96
C ASN A 61 -3.15 -5.47 -0.67
N ARG A 62 -4.39 -5.45 -0.15
CA ARG A 62 -5.15 -6.67 0.11
C ARG A 62 -5.90 -7.18 -1.13
N TYR A 63 -6.36 -6.29 -1.98
CA TYR A 63 -7.33 -6.63 -3.04
C TYR A 63 -6.85 -6.31 -4.46
N LEU A 64 -5.87 -5.43 -4.62
CA LEU A 64 -5.32 -5.00 -5.90
C LEU A 64 -3.88 -5.46 -6.12
N GLU A 65 -3.07 -5.53 -5.06
CA GLU A 65 -1.84 -6.32 -5.14
C GLU A 65 -2.25 -7.79 -5.23
N ASP A 66 -1.88 -8.41 -6.35
CA ASP A 66 -2.06 -9.83 -6.63
C ASP A 66 -1.08 -10.64 -5.76
N ASN A 67 -1.22 -10.51 -4.44
CA ASN A 67 -0.69 -11.43 -3.45
C ASN A 67 -1.58 -12.67 -3.46
N GLU A 68 -1.70 -13.34 -4.62
CA GLU A 68 -2.06 -14.74 -4.65
C GLU A 68 -0.99 -15.45 -3.82
N ARG A 69 -1.25 -15.68 -2.53
CA ARG A 69 -0.50 -16.70 -1.79
C ARG A 69 -0.76 -17.99 -2.52
N ARG A 70 0.17 -18.38 -3.38
CA ARG A 70 0.02 -19.56 -4.20
C ARG A 70 0.25 -20.76 -3.31
N LEU A 71 -0.85 -21.32 -2.81
CA LEU A 71 -0.83 -22.48 -1.94
C LEU A 71 -0.76 -23.72 -2.82
N PHE A 72 0.31 -24.50 -2.65
CA PHE A 72 0.43 -25.83 -3.23
C PHE A 72 0.40 -26.86 -2.09
N SER A 73 -0.69 -27.63 -2.00
CA SER A 73 -0.88 -28.62 -0.94
C SER A 73 -1.10 -30.02 -1.49
N VAL A 74 -0.38 -30.99 -0.94
CA VAL A 74 -0.55 -32.42 -1.24
C VAL A 74 -0.94 -33.15 0.05
N SER A 75 -1.95 -34.02 -0.03
CA SER A 75 -2.35 -34.87 1.09
C SER A 75 -2.50 -36.33 0.65
N GLY A 76 -2.05 -37.28 1.47
CA GLY A 76 -2.13 -38.69 1.15
C GLY A 76 -1.67 -39.59 2.29
N GLN A 77 -1.75 -40.91 2.07
CA GLN A 77 -1.13 -41.90 2.95
C GLN A 77 0.39 -41.79 2.88
N HIS A 78 1.09 -42.24 3.93
CA HIS A 78 2.55 -42.21 3.98
C HIS A 78 3.15 -43.05 2.84
N TYR A 79 3.66 -42.36 1.82
CA TYR A 79 4.35 -42.93 0.68
C TYR A 79 5.72 -42.24 0.56
N ASP A 80 6.79 -42.99 0.75
CA ASP A 80 8.17 -42.47 0.67
C ASP A 80 8.45 -41.76 -0.67
N PHE A 81 7.84 -42.24 -1.77
CA PHE A 81 7.99 -41.63 -3.09
C PHE A 81 7.37 -40.22 -3.18
N ALA A 82 6.30 -39.96 -2.42
CA ALA A 82 5.57 -38.70 -2.47
C ALA A 82 6.35 -37.61 -1.72
N CYS A 83 6.96 -37.97 -0.59
CA CYS A 83 7.85 -37.07 0.16
C CYS A 83 9.09 -36.68 -0.66
N GLU A 84 9.68 -37.64 -1.37
CA GLU A 84 10.84 -37.40 -2.23
C GLU A 84 10.49 -36.45 -3.40
N ALA A 85 9.41 -36.74 -4.14
CA ALA A 85 8.96 -35.90 -5.25
C ALA A 85 8.57 -34.49 -4.78
N PHE A 86 7.93 -34.37 -3.62
CA PHE A 86 7.56 -33.09 -3.02
C PHE A 86 8.78 -32.28 -2.57
N SER A 87 9.81 -32.94 -2.05
CA SER A 87 11.08 -32.29 -1.67
C SER A 87 11.82 -31.75 -2.89
N GLN A 88 11.83 -32.49 -4.00
CA GLN A 88 12.41 -32.02 -5.27
C GLN A 88 11.64 -30.81 -5.82
N LEU A 89 10.31 -30.85 -5.79
CA LEU A 89 9.46 -29.71 -6.19
C LEU A 89 9.77 -28.44 -5.39
N ILE A 90 9.90 -28.54 -4.06
CA ILE A 90 10.25 -27.39 -3.22
C ILE A 90 11.63 -26.84 -3.60
N ALA A 91 12.61 -27.72 -3.85
CA ALA A 91 13.96 -27.30 -4.21
C ALA A 91 13.97 -26.51 -5.54
N GLU A 92 13.18 -26.94 -6.53
CA GLU A 92 13.06 -26.29 -7.85
C GLU A 92 12.30 -24.96 -7.79
N GLU A 93 11.29 -24.84 -6.94
CA GLU A 93 10.39 -23.67 -6.88
C GLU A 93 10.65 -22.72 -5.69
N SER A 94 11.71 -22.95 -4.93
CA SER A 94 12.09 -22.17 -3.73
C SER A 94 12.49 -20.72 -4.06
N GLY A 95 11.48 -19.86 -4.24
CA GLY A 95 11.66 -18.43 -4.51
C GLY A 95 10.46 -17.74 -5.13
N ASN A 96 9.49 -18.50 -5.64
CA ASN A 96 8.35 -17.99 -6.42
C ASN A 96 7.11 -17.59 -5.58
N GLY A 97 7.27 -17.33 -4.28
CA GLY A 97 6.16 -16.90 -3.41
C GLY A 97 5.11 -17.99 -3.12
N TRP A 98 5.45 -19.26 -3.30
CA TRP A 98 4.57 -20.40 -2.99
C TRP A 98 4.65 -20.81 -1.53
N ASP A 99 3.49 -21.04 -0.92
CA ASP A 99 3.35 -21.72 0.36
C ASP A 99 3.13 -23.22 0.09
N PHE A 100 4.11 -24.06 0.44
CA PHE A 100 4.03 -25.51 0.26
C PHE A 100 3.52 -26.21 1.53
N ARG A 101 2.61 -27.18 1.38
CA ARG A 101 2.17 -28.07 2.47
C ARG A 101 2.09 -29.53 2.04
N PHE A 102 2.68 -30.41 2.83
CA PHE A 102 2.49 -31.85 2.71
C PHE A 102 1.80 -32.37 3.97
N LEU A 103 0.68 -33.06 3.81
CA LEU A 103 -0.07 -33.63 4.92
C LEU A 103 -0.15 -35.15 4.77
N GLU A 104 0.40 -35.86 5.74
CA GLU A 104 0.24 -37.30 5.86
C GLU A 104 -1.02 -37.63 6.68
N THR A 105 -1.83 -38.56 6.18
CA THR A 105 -3.07 -39.06 6.81
C THR A 105 -3.05 -40.57 6.98
#